data_AF-A0A1C5F9Q9-F1
#
_entry.id   AF-A0A1C5F9Q9-F1
#
_cell.length_a   1.000
_cell.length_b   1.000
_cell.length_c   1.000
_cell.angle_alpha   90.00
_cell.angle_beta   90.00
_cell.angle_gamma   90.00
#
_symmetry.space_group_name_H-M   'P 1'
#
loop_
_entity.id
_entity.type
_entity.pdbx_description
1 polymer ?
#
loop_
_entity_poly.entity_id
_entity_poly.type
_entity_poly.pdbx_seq_one_letter_code
_entity_poly.pdbx_strand_id
1 'polypeptide(L)' 'YRAAQQAGQDPVLAVMSATGFSRRKSLKLIAGARDEGHLTPRHHRR' A
#
# COMPACT_ATOMS: atom_id res chain seq x y z
N TYR A 1 -0.76 -3.55 4.75
CA TYR A 1 -0.94 -2.15 4.30
C TYR A 1 -1.73 -1.32 5.31
N ARG A 2 -3.06 -1.50 5.46
CA ARG A 2 -3.90 -0.64 6.32
C ARG A 2 -3.45 -0.62 7.78
N ALA A 3 -3.11 -1.78 8.36
CA ALA A 3 -2.57 -1.86 9.71
C ALA A 3 -1.28 -1.04 9.89
N ALA A 4 -0.32 -1.19 8.96
CA ALA A 4 0.92 -0.39 8.97
C ALA A 4 0.64 1.11 8.81
N GLN A 5 -0.30 1.49 7.94
CA GLN A 5 -0.73 2.88 7.77
C GLN A 5 -1.32 3.46 9.06
N GLN A 6 -2.20 2.72 9.75
CA GLN A 6 -2.79 3.13 11.03
C GLN A 6 -1.74 3.21 12.15
N ALA A 7 -0.72 2.36 12.12
CA ALA A 7 0.39 2.36 13.06
C ALA A 7 1.48 3.40 12.74
N GLY A 8 1.34 4.22 11.69
CA GLY A 8 2.36 5.18 11.26
C GLY A 8 3.63 4.55 10.68
N GLN A 9 3.59 3.27 10.33
CA GLN A 9 4.69 2.51 9.73
C GLN A 9 4.66 2.60 8.19
N ASP A 10 5.78 2.30 7.53
CA ASP A 10 5.84 2.26 6.06
C ASP A 10 4.92 1.16 5.49
N PRO A 11 3.81 1.53 4.83
CA PRO A 11 2.86 0.55 4.31
C PRO A 11 3.39 -0.26 3.13
N VAL A 12 4.34 0.30 2.37
CA VAL A 12 4.99 -0.39 1.24
C VAL A 12 5.93 -1.45 1.79
N LEU A 13 6.74 -1.11 2.81
CA LEU A 13 7.60 -2.07 3.47
C LEU A 13 6.79 -3.22 4.07
N ALA A 14 5.68 -2.92 4.74
CA ALA A 14 4.79 -3.95 5.29
C ALA A 14 4.21 -4.88 4.20
N VAL A 15 3.91 -4.36 3.01
CA VAL A 15 3.47 -5.20 1.87
C VAL A 15 4.63 -6.04 1.32
N MET A 16 5.83 -5.48 1.23
CA MET A 16 7.01 -6.24 0.81
C MET A 16 7.29 -7.40 1.77
N SER A 17 7.27 -7.15 3.08
CA SER A 17 7.48 -8.18 4.10
C SER A 17 6.39 -9.25 4.09
N ALA A 18 5.13 -8.89 3.85
CA ALA A 18 4.02 -9.84 3.84
C ALA A 18 3.93 -10.68 2.56
N THR A 19 4.37 -10.16 1.42
CA THR A 19 4.24 -10.82 0.11
C THR A 19 5.55 -11.39 -0.44
N GLY A 20 6.70 -11.00 0.13
CA GLY A 20 8.02 -11.30 -0.43
C GLY A 20 8.32 -10.59 -1.75
N PHE A 21 7.49 -9.61 -2.14
CA PHE A 21 7.64 -8.91 -3.41
C PHE A 21 8.69 -7.80 -3.33
N SER A 22 9.38 -7.58 -4.45
CA SER A 22 10.22 -6.40 -4.61
C SER A 22 9.39 -5.12 -4.51
N ARG A 23 10.05 -4.00 -4.22
CA ARG A 23 9.39 -2.69 -4.07
C ARG A 23 8.52 -2.33 -5.28
N ARG A 24 9.01 -2.56 -6.50
CA ARG A 24 8.27 -2.29 -7.75
C ARG A 24 6.98 -3.09 -7.83
N LYS A 25 7.04 -4.40 -7.55
CA LYS A 25 5.88 -5.30 -7.62
C LYS A 25 4.87 -4.98 -6.50
N SER A 26 5.35 -4.65 -5.30
CA SER A 26 4.51 -4.20 -4.19
C SER A 26 3.75 -2.91 -4.52
N LEU A 27 4.41 -1.91 -5.13
CA LEU A 27 3.76 -0.68 -5.55
C LEU A 27 2.69 -0.93 -6.64
N LYS A 28 2.95 -1.82 -7.59
CA LYS A 28 1.96 -2.20 -8.61
C LYS A 28 0.74 -2.87 -7.98
N LEU A 29 0.94 -3.76 -7.00
CA LEU A 29 -0.15 -4.41 -6.25
C LEU A 29 -0.97 -3.38 -5.46
N ILE A 30 -0.32 -2.43 -4.79
CA ILE A 30 -0.99 -1.35 -4.06
C ILE A 30 -1.77 -0.45 -5.03
N ALA A 31 -1.24 -0.18 -6.23
CA ALA A 31 -1.95 0.60 -7.25
C ALA A 31 -3.23 -0.12 -7.70
N GLY A 32 -3.15 -1.41 -8.06
CA GLY A 32 -4.34 -2.19 -8.43
C GLY A 32 -5.40 -2.21 -7.32
N ALA A 33 -4.98 -2.40 -6.06
CA ALA A 33 -5.89 -2.35 -4.93
C ALA A 33 -6.51 -0.95 -4.70
N ARG A 34 -5.89 0.14 -5.17
CA ARG A 34 -6.52 1.47 -5.16
C ARG A 34 -7.52 1.61 -6.30
N ASP A 35 -7.18 1.14 -7.48
CA ASP A 35 -8.04 1.20 -8.66
C ASP A 35 -9.33 0.39 -8.45
N GLU A 36 -9.24 -0.72 -7.71
CA GLU A 36 -10.38 -1.56 -7.29
C GLU A 36 -11.17 -0.97 -6.11
N GLY A 37 -10.74 0.15 -5.53
CA GLY A 37 -11.40 0.80 -4.38
C GLY A 37 -11.14 0.13 -3.02
N HIS A 38 -10.26 -0.87 -2.95
CA HIS A 38 -9.86 -1.51 -1.69
C HIS A 38 -8.96 -0.63 -0.82
N LEU A 39 -8.26 0.35 -1.40
CA LEU A 39 -7.43 1.28 -0.66
C LEU A 39 -7.89 2.70 -0.89
N THR A 40 -7.88 3.51 0.18
CA THR A 40 -8.16 4.94 0.05
C THR A 40 -7.15 5.59 -0.90
N PRO A 41 -7.59 6.45 -1.82
CA PRO A 41 -6.69 7.28 -2.60
C PRO A 41 -5.71 8.00 -1.67
N ARG A 42 -4.45 8.12 -2.08
CA ARG A 42 -3.43 8.78 -1.25
C ARG A 42 -3.71 10.28 -1.24
N HIS A 43 -4.56 10.72 -0.32
CA HIS A 43 -4.98 12.09 -0.06
C HIS A 43 -5.07 12.97 -1.32
N HIS A 44 -6.28 13.14 -1.86
CA HIS A 44 -6.61 14.39 -2.53
C HIS A 44 -6.65 15.46 -1.43
N ARG A 45 -5.47 16.03 -1.10
CA ARG A 45 -5.40 17.20 -0.21
C ARG A 45 -5.42 18.44 -1.09
N ARG A 46 -6.63 18.78 -1.52
CA ARG A 46 -7.13 20.15 -1.68
C ARG A 46 -8.63 20.07 -1.86
#